data_AF-A0A259LKG6-F1
#
_entry.id   AF-A0A259LKG6-F1
#
_cell.length_a   1.000
_cell.length_b   1.000
_cell.length_c   1.000
_cell.angle_alpha   90.00
_cell.angle_beta   90.00
_cell.angle_gamma   90.00
#
_symmetry.space_group_name_H-M   'P 1'
#
loop_
_entity.id
_entity.type
_entity.pdbx_description
1 polymer ?
#
loop_
_entity_poly.entity_id
_entity_poly.type
_entity_poly.pdbx_seq_one_letter_code
_entity_poly.pdbx_strand_id
1 'polypeptide(L)'
;AQENVALQVAEQMSDYLLTGAVTNALNMPSVTAEEAKVMGPWVKLAGHLGSFIGQMTDEPVKAINILYDGVVAEMNLAALNSAVVAGIMKRVNPDVNMVSAPVIAKERGIKISTTNQDKSGAFDGYIKVTVVTEKRERSIAGTVFSDGKPRFIQIKGINIDAEVGAHMLYTTNEDVPGIIGTLGMTMGQAGVNIANFTLGRAAAGGEAIAILYVDEPVTDDVCKKLQDTGLFQQVKPLVFDVN
;
A
#
# COMPACT_ATOMS: atom_id res chain seq x y z
N ALA A 1 0.74 37.26 19.74
CA ALA A 1 0.63 36.29 18.62
C ALA A 1 1.80 35.31 18.61
N GLN A 2 3.06 35.75 18.50
CA GLN A 2 4.24 34.86 18.57
C GLN A 2 4.39 34.14 19.92
N GLU A 3 4.01 34.79 21.02
CA GLU A 3 4.13 34.22 22.37
C GLU A 3 3.21 33.01 22.61
N ASN A 4 1.98 33.06 22.08
CA ASN A 4 1.05 31.92 22.13
C ASN A 4 1.53 30.74 21.28
N VAL A 5 2.21 31.00 20.16
CA VAL A 5 2.79 29.95 19.31
C VAL A 5 3.95 29.26 20.03
N ALA A 6 4.81 30.02 20.72
CA ALA A 6 5.90 29.46 21.50
C ALA A 6 5.40 28.60 22.68
N LEU A 7 4.36 29.06 23.38
CA LEU A 7 3.74 28.30 24.46
C LEU A 7 3.15 26.98 23.93
N GLN A 8 2.45 27.04 22.81
CA GLN A 8 1.84 25.87 22.17
C GLN A 8 2.89 24.83 21.74
N VAL A 9 4.02 25.26 21.18
CA VAL A 9 5.13 24.35 20.82
C VAL A 9 5.77 23.74 22.07
N ALA A 10 5.91 24.49 23.16
CA ALA A 10 6.46 23.98 24.42
C ALA A 10 5.53 22.94 25.07
N GLU A 11 4.21 23.19 25.08
CA GLU A 11 3.20 22.23 25.55
C GLU A 11 3.20 20.95 24.70
N GLN A 12 3.31 21.09 23.37
CA GLN A 12 3.43 19.95 22.46
C GLN A 12 4.67 19.08 22.72
N MET A 13 5.82 19.71 22.95
CA MET A 13 7.04 18.99 23.30
C MET A 13 6.89 18.26 24.65
N SER A 14 6.22 18.89 25.62
CA SER A 14 5.94 18.30 26.93
C SER A 14 5.00 17.09 26.82
N ASP A 15 3.90 17.21 26.08
CA ASP A 15 2.92 16.14 25.88
C ASP A 15 3.56 14.91 25.22
N TYR A 16 4.42 15.12 24.22
CA TYR A 16 5.16 14.05 23.56
C TYR A 16 6.11 13.33 24.53
N LEU A 17 6.89 14.09 25.30
CA LEU A 17 7.88 13.51 26.22
C LEU A 17 7.24 12.78 27.41
N LEU A 18 6.06 13.22 27.85
CA LEU A 18 5.39 12.67 29.04
C LEU A 18 4.41 11.54 28.71
N THR A 19 3.66 11.67 27.62
CA THR A 19 2.52 10.78 27.32
C THR A 19 2.62 10.11 25.94
N GLY A 20 3.56 10.55 25.09
CA GLY A 20 3.62 10.17 23.69
C GLY A 20 2.50 10.76 22.83
N ALA A 21 1.58 11.55 23.40
CA ALA A 21 0.54 12.24 22.66
C ALA A 21 1.13 13.45 21.93
N VAL A 22 0.78 13.63 20.66
CA VAL A 22 1.17 14.82 19.90
C VAL A 22 -0.08 15.60 19.51
N THR A 23 -0.38 16.63 20.29
CA THR A 23 -1.50 17.54 20.08
C THR A 23 -1.11 18.51 18.96
N ASN A 24 -1.72 18.45 17.77
CA ASN A 24 -1.25 19.23 16.59
C ASN A 24 0.22 18.96 16.22
N ALA A 25 0.60 17.69 16.05
CA ALA A 25 1.72 17.39 15.17
C ALA A 25 1.40 18.10 13.86
N LEU A 26 2.31 18.94 13.35
CA LEU A 26 2.06 19.73 12.13
C LEU A 26 1.60 18.90 10.92
N ASN A 27 1.54 17.55 11.01
CA ASN A 27 1.13 16.65 9.94
C ASN A 27 0.22 15.45 10.30
N MET A 28 -0.49 15.41 11.44
CA MET A 28 -1.43 14.29 11.73
C MET A 28 -2.67 14.76 12.51
N PRO A 29 -3.90 14.33 12.14
CA PRO A 29 -5.09 14.65 12.92
C PRO A 29 -4.94 14.16 14.36
N SER A 30 -5.55 14.87 15.32
CA SER A 30 -5.47 14.56 16.76
C SER A 30 -5.95 13.15 17.06
N VAL A 31 -5.06 12.30 17.55
CA VAL A 31 -5.32 10.88 17.89
C VAL A 31 -4.76 10.64 19.30
N THR A 32 -5.54 9.99 20.16
CA THR A 32 -5.07 9.63 21.51
C THR A 32 -3.99 8.54 21.45
N ALA A 33 -3.18 8.37 22.50
CA ALA A 33 -2.12 7.35 22.51
C ALA A 33 -2.63 5.91 22.33
N GLU A 34 -3.83 5.60 22.82
CA GLU A 34 -4.48 4.30 22.64
C GLU A 34 -4.98 4.10 21.20
N GLU A 35 -5.64 5.10 20.63
CA GLU A 35 -6.04 5.08 19.23
C GLU A 35 -4.82 5.00 18.29
N ALA A 36 -3.70 5.64 18.64
CA ALA A 36 -2.48 5.61 17.85
C ALA A 36 -1.89 4.19 17.75
N LYS A 37 -1.93 3.40 18.84
CA LYS A 37 -1.47 2.00 18.85
C LYS A 37 -2.32 1.12 17.92
N VAL A 38 -3.64 1.32 17.93
CA VAL A 38 -4.55 0.57 17.07
C VAL A 38 -4.46 1.04 15.62
N MET A 39 -4.42 2.34 15.38
CA MET A 39 -4.42 2.91 14.04
C MET A 39 -3.07 2.81 13.32
N GLY A 40 -1.94 2.78 14.04
CA GLY A 40 -0.60 2.77 13.45
C GLY A 40 -0.44 1.72 12.32
N PRO A 41 -0.75 0.44 12.58
CA PRO A 41 -0.75 -0.60 11.55
C PRO A 41 -1.66 -0.31 10.35
N TRP A 42 -2.85 0.25 10.58
CA TRP A 42 -3.79 0.59 9.50
C TRP A 42 -3.33 1.78 8.66
N VAL A 43 -2.68 2.77 9.28
CA VAL A 43 -2.03 3.89 8.58
C VAL A 43 -0.88 3.39 7.72
N LYS A 44 -0.04 2.47 8.24
CA LYS A 44 1.02 1.81 7.47
C LYS A 44 0.43 1.04 6.28
N LEU A 45 -0.61 0.23 6.53
CA LEU A 45 -1.32 -0.50 5.48
C LEU A 45 -1.87 0.46 4.40
N ALA A 46 -2.57 1.51 4.78
CA ALA A 46 -3.10 2.52 3.86
C ALA A 46 -1.99 3.13 2.99
N GLY A 47 -0.86 3.48 3.59
CA GLY A 47 0.33 3.95 2.87
C GLY A 47 0.89 2.91 1.90
N HIS A 48 0.97 1.63 2.28
CA HIS A 48 1.44 0.54 1.41
C HIS A 48 0.48 0.29 0.24
N LEU A 49 -0.83 0.28 0.47
CA LEU A 49 -1.84 0.15 -0.59
C LEU A 49 -1.71 1.30 -1.60
N GLY A 50 -1.55 2.53 -1.10
CA GLY A 50 -1.29 3.68 -1.94
C GLY A 50 0.00 3.56 -2.74
N SER A 51 1.11 3.20 -2.07
CA SER A 51 2.42 3.02 -2.69
C SER A 51 2.41 1.96 -3.79
N PHE A 52 1.73 0.82 -3.55
CA PHE A 52 1.56 -0.23 -4.56
C PHE A 52 0.89 0.35 -5.80
N ILE A 53 -0.22 1.07 -5.63
CA ILE A 53 -0.94 1.66 -6.76
C ILE A 53 -0.08 2.69 -7.49
N GLY A 54 0.60 3.58 -6.75
CA GLY A 54 1.48 4.59 -7.33
C GLY A 54 2.61 3.99 -8.17
N GLN A 55 3.22 2.90 -7.72
CA GLN A 55 4.28 2.20 -8.46
C GLN A 55 3.75 1.43 -9.68
N MET A 56 2.49 1.04 -9.66
CA MET A 56 1.84 0.29 -10.74
C MET A 56 1.16 1.20 -11.77
N THR A 57 1.10 2.51 -11.54
CA THR A 57 0.30 3.46 -12.32
C THR A 57 1.20 4.54 -12.90
N ASP A 58 1.45 4.44 -14.20
CA ASP A 58 2.22 5.44 -14.96
C ASP A 58 1.28 6.51 -15.56
N GLU A 59 -0.02 6.25 -15.60
CA GLU A 59 -1.03 7.13 -16.20
C GLU A 59 -1.60 8.17 -15.22
N PRO A 60 -2.09 9.33 -15.71
CA PRO A 60 -2.81 10.28 -14.88
C PRO A 60 -4.05 9.66 -14.21
N VAL A 61 -4.09 9.76 -12.88
CA VAL A 61 -5.21 9.30 -12.05
C VAL A 61 -6.39 10.27 -12.19
N LYS A 62 -7.59 9.75 -12.47
CA LYS A 62 -8.85 10.52 -12.53
C LYS A 62 -9.62 10.43 -11.21
N ALA A 63 -9.63 9.26 -10.58
CA ALA A 63 -10.31 9.05 -9.31
C ALA A 63 -9.61 8.02 -8.42
N ILE A 64 -9.76 8.21 -7.11
CA ILE A 64 -9.34 7.31 -6.04
C ILE A 64 -10.57 7.00 -5.19
N ASN A 65 -11.00 5.74 -5.17
CA ASN A 65 -12.12 5.28 -4.36
C ASN A 65 -11.57 4.39 -3.25
N ILE A 66 -11.88 4.74 -1.99
CA ILE A 66 -11.37 4.02 -0.82
C ILE A 66 -12.56 3.43 -0.06
N LEU A 67 -12.57 2.11 0.07
CA LEU A 67 -13.54 1.36 0.84
C LEU A 67 -12.90 0.92 2.16
N TYR A 68 -13.58 1.21 3.26
CA TYR A 68 -13.29 0.73 4.60
C TYR A 68 -14.40 -0.23 5.03
N ASP A 69 -14.03 -1.45 5.41
CA ASP A 69 -14.97 -2.50 5.81
C ASP A 69 -14.64 -2.97 7.23
N GLY A 70 -15.67 -3.15 8.06
CA GLY A 70 -15.52 -3.72 9.39
C GLY A 70 -14.81 -2.77 10.37
N VAL A 71 -13.91 -3.28 11.20
CA VAL A 71 -13.33 -2.50 12.32
C VAL A 71 -12.60 -1.21 11.89
N VAL A 72 -12.10 -1.15 10.65
CA VAL A 72 -11.41 0.03 10.13
C VAL A 72 -12.38 1.14 9.70
N ALA A 73 -13.66 0.82 9.47
CA ALA A 73 -14.70 1.76 9.06
C ALA A 73 -15.02 2.82 10.13
N GLU A 74 -14.79 2.49 11.41
CA GLU A 74 -15.04 3.36 12.56
C GLU A 74 -13.80 4.14 13.02
N MET A 75 -12.67 3.98 12.31
CA MET A 75 -11.42 4.66 12.64
C MET A 75 -11.37 6.09 12.06
N ASN A 76 -10.27 6.81 12.28
CA ASN A 76 -10.05 8.11 11.66
C ASN A 76 -9.81 7.98 10.14
N LEU A 77 -10.90 7.96 9.38
CA LEU A 77 -10.87 7.79 7.92
C LEU A 77 -10.12 8.94 7.21
N ALA A 78 -10.07 10.13 7.80
CA ALA A 78 -9.33 11.26 7.24
C ALA A 78 -7.81 10.99 7.26
N ALA A 79 -7.29 10.41 8.34
CA ALA A 79 -5.89 9.99 8.44
C ALA A 79 -5.57 8.88 7.43
N LEU A 80 -6.44 7.87 7.34
CA LEU A 80 -6.27 6.74 6.42
C LEU A 80 -6.34 7.19 4.95
N ASN A 81 -7.29 8.05 4.60
CA ASN A 81 -7.38 8.65 3.27
C ASN A 81 -6.09 9.39 2.90
N SER A 82 -5.58 10.18 3.85
CA SER A 82 -4.35 10.94 3.67
C SER A 82 -3.15 10.02 3.43
N ALA A 83 -3.06 8.90 4.14
CA ALA A 83 -2.02 7.89 3.95
C ALA A 83 -2.10 7.20 2.58
N VAL A 84 -3.30 6.80 2.15
CA VAL A 84 -3.52 6.22 0.81
C VAL A 84 -3.07 7.20 -0.28
N VAL A 85 -3.57 8.44 -0.22
CA VAL A 85 -3.30 9.45 -1.25
C VAL A 85 -1.81 9.82 -1.28
N ALA A 86 -1.18 9.99 -0.11
CA ALA A 86 0.26 10.23 -0.04
C ALA A 86 1.07 9.08 -0.65
N GLY A 87 0.70 7.82 -0.34
CA GLY A 87 1.34 6.64 -0.93
C GLY A 87 1.26 6.62 -2.46
N ILE A 88 0.08 6.90 -3.04
CA ILE A 88 -0.12 6.96 -4.50
C ILE A 88 0.77 8.05 -5.12
N MET A 89 0.82 9.22 -4.49
CA MET A 89 1.48 10.40 -5.04
C MET A 89 2.99 10.38 -4.89
N LYS A 90 3.54 9.63 -3.93
CA LYS A 90 4.98 9.58 -3.63
C LYS A 90 5.83 9.18 -4.83
N ARG A 91 5.29 8.37 -5.74
CA ARG A 91 5.98 7.98 -6.99
C ARG A 91 6.22 9.16 -7.94
N VAL A 92 5.30 10.11 -7.98
CA VAL A 92 5.36 11.29 -8.87
C VAL A 92 5.98 12.50 -8.17
N ASN A 93 5.76 12.62 -6.85
CA ASN A 93 6.34 13.66 -6.03
C ASN A 93 6.86 13.04 -4.71
N PRO A 94 8.17 12.73 -4.61
CA PRO A 94 8.75 12.11 -3.42
C PRO A 94 8.61 12.93 -2.13
N ASP A 95 8.48 14.26 -2.24
CA ASP A 95 8.38 15.18 -1.10
C ASP A 95 6.94 15.29 -0.53
N VAL A 96 5.98 14.59 -1.13
CA VAL A 96 4.60 14.62 -0.67
C VAL A 96 4.45 13.92 0.69
N ASN A 97 3.64 14.51 1.56
CA ASN A 97 3.30 13.96 2.88
C ASN A 97 1.78 13.86 3.07
N MET A 98 1.32 13.31 4.20
CA MET A 98 -0.10 13.08 4.47
C MET A 98 -0.94 14.36 4.47
N VAL A 99 -0.38 15.53 4.76
CA VAL A 99 -1.12 16.80 4.74
C VAL A 99 -1.23 17.37 3.33
N SER A 100 -0.12 17.38 2.60
CA SER A 100 -0.05 17.97 1.27
C SER A 100 -0.71 17.10 0.21
N ALA A 101 -0.71 15.77 0.36
CA ALA A 101 -1.19 14.87 -0.68
C ALA A 101 -2.67 15.10 -1.05
N PRO A 102 -3.64 15.17 -0.11
CA PRO A 102 -5.03 15.40 -0.46
C PRO A 102 -5.26 16.76 -1.17
N VAL A 103 -4.51 17.78 -0.76
CA VAL A 103 -4.59 19.12 -1.37
C VAL A 103 -4.10 19.07 -2.82
N ILE A 104 -2.90 18.52 -3.05
CA ILE A 104 -2.32 18.42 -4.40
C ILE A 104 -3.18 17.51 -5.29
N ALA A 105 -3.73 16.42 -4.75
CA ALA A 105 -4.63 15.56 -5.51
C ALA A 105 -5.87 16.32 -6.00
N LYS A 106 -6.48 17.13 -5.13
CA LYS A 106 -7.64 17.96 -5.48
C LYS A 106 -7.29 19.04 -6.52
N GLU A 107 -6.14 19.69 -6.38
CA GLU A 107 -5.63 20.67 -7.35
C GLU A 107 -5.38 20.05 -8.73
N ARG A 108 -4.97 18.78 -8.77
CA ARG A 108 -4.83 17.99 -10.00
C ARG A 108 -6.17 17.47 -10.55
N GLY A 109 -7.30 17.84 -9.94
CA GLY A 109 -8.63 17.42 -10.36
C GLY A 109 -8.95 15.95 -10.07
N ILE A 110 -8.19 15.29 -9.19
CA ILE A 110 -8.43 13.90 -8.80
C ILE A 110 -9.65 13.85 -7.88
N LYS A 111 -10.65 13.06 -8.26
CA LYS A 111 -11.82 12.81 -7.42
C LYS A 111 -11.50 11.76 -6.37
N ILE A 112 -11.59 12.12 -5.10
CA ILE A 112 -11.40 11.17 -3.98
C ILE A 112 -12.78 10.86 -3.41
N SER A 113 -13.12 9.57 -3.31
CA SER A 113 -14.33 9.10 -2.65
C SER A 113 -14.00 8.10 -1.54
N THR A 114 -14.81 8.12 -0.50
CA THR A 114 -14.68 7.24 0.65
C THR A 114 -16.02 6.58 0.94
N THR A 115 -15.98 5.26 1.09
CA THR A 115 -17.11 4.44 1.49
C THR A 115 -16.72 3.69 2.76
N ASN A 116 -17.58 3.72 3.76
CA ASN A 116 -17.46 2.91 4.97
C ASN A 116 -18.66 1.99 5.07
N GLN A 117 -18.45 0.75 5.50
CA GLN A 117 -19.50 -0.24 5.64
C GLN A 117 -19.24 -1.21 6.79
N ASP A 118 -20.32 -1.80 7.31
CA ASP A 118 -20.25 -2.86 8.31
C ASP A 118 -19.42 -4.04 7.82
N LYS A 119 -18.91 -4.83 8.77
CA LYS A 119 -18.07 -6.00 8.48
C LYS A 119 -18.75 -6.91 7.46
N SER A 120 -18.04 -7.18 6.38
CA SER A 120 -18.43 -8.16 5.38
C SER A 120 -17.28 -9.10 5.04
N GLY A 121 -17.61 -10.34 4.67
CA GLY A 121 -16.61 -11.34 4.32
C GLY A 121 -15.84 -11.90 5.52
N ALA A 122 -14.59 -12.31 5.27
CA ALA A 122 -13.82 -13.17 6.18
C ALA A 122 -12.90 -12.41 7.17
N PHE A 123 -12.60 -11.13 6.92
CA PHE A 123 -11.67 -10.34 7.73
C PHE A 123 -12.43 -9.47 8.73
N ASP A 124 -11.86 -9.20 9.90
CA ASP A 124 -12.46 -8.29 10.89
C ASP A 124 -12.53 -6.85 10.37
N GLY A 125 -11.58 -6.47 9.51
CA GLY A 125 -11.72 -5.32 8.63
C GLY A 125 -10.73 -5.36 7.48
N TYR A 126 -10.95 -4.54 6.47
CA TYR A 126 -9.98 -4.35 5.40
C TYR A 126 -10.15 -2.97 4.75
N ILE A 127 -9.07 -2.53 4.10
CA ILE A 127 -9.07 -1.34 3.24
C ILE A 127 -8.96 -1.82 1.81
N LYS A 128 -9.85 -1.37 0.93
CA LYS A 128 -9.75 -1.56 -0.51
C LYS A 128 -9.62 -0.23 -1.21
N VAL A 129 -8.57 -0.08 -2.01
CA VAL A 129 -8.32 1.11 -2.81
C VAL A 129 -8.50 0.77 -4.27
N THR A 130 -9.33 1.54 -4.96
CA THR A 130 -9.57 1.45 -6.40
C THR A 130 -9.15 2.75 -7.04
N VAL A 131 -8.27 2.68 -8.04
CA VAL A 131 -7.83 3.83 -8.83
C VAL A 131 -8.33 3.71 -10.26
N VAL A 132 -8.92 4.80 -10.74
CA VAL A 132 -9.46 4.93 -12.08
C VAL A 132 -8.59 5.88 -12.87
N THR A 133 -8.14 5.43 -14.03
CA THR A 133 -7.41 6.23 -15.03
C THR A 133 -8.25 6.30 -16.31
N GLU A 134 -7.75 6.95 -17.35
CA GLU A 134 -8.40 6.89 -18.66
C GLU A 134 -8.39 5.50 -19.30
N LYS A 135 -7.34 4.71 -19.05
CA LYS A 135 -7.13 3.43 -19.73
C LYS A 135 -7.73 2.25 -19.00
N ARG A 136 -7.78 2.32 -17.66
CA ARG A 136 -8.09 1.18 -16.81
C ARG A 136 -8.50 1.57 -15.40
N GLU A 137 -9.13 0.62 -14.73
CA GLU A 137 -9.32 0.59 -13.29
C GLU A 137 -8.42 -0.48 -12.68
N ARG A 138 -7.84 -0.21 -11.51
CA ARG A 138 -7.09 -1.19 -10.72
C ARG A 138 -7.51 -1.10 -9.26
N SER A 139 -7.64 -2.25 -8.62
CA SER A 139 -7.89 -2.34 -7.19
C SER A 139 -6.85 -3.18 -6.46
N ILE A 140 -6.61 -2.80 -5.21
CA ILE A 140 -5.85 -3.58 -4.22
C ILE A 140 -6.59 -3.50 -2.88
N ALA A 141 -6.61 -4.58 -2.13
CA ALA A 141 -7.11 -4.61 -0.77
C ALA A 141 -6.08 -5.22 0.18
N GLY A 142 -6.13 -4.77 1.42
CA GLY A 142 -5.30 -5.31 2.49
C GLY A 142 -5.97 -5.22 3.84
N THR A 143 -5.41 -5.94 4.80
CA THR A 143 -5.86 -6.01 6.19
C THR A 143 -4.66 -5.98 7.13
N VAL A 144 -4.92 -5.78 8.42
CA VAL A 144 -3.92 -5.93 9.47
C VAL A 144 -4.25 -7.23 10.22
N PHE A 145 -3.30 -8.16 10.24
CA PHE A 145 -3.48 -9.44 10.94
C PHE A 145 -3.34 -9.26 12.46
N SER A 146 -3.66 -10.30 13.23
CA SER A 146 -3.58 -10.29 14.70
C SER A 146 -2.18 -10.03 15.26
N ASP A 147 -1.14 -10.23 14.44
CA ASP A 147 0.26 -9.89 14.74
C ASP A 147 0.58 -8.39 14.52
N GLY A 148 -0.42 -7.59 14.12
CA GLY A 148 -0.27 -6.17 13.83
C GLY A 148 0.41 -5.88 12.49
N LYS A 149 0.64 -6.88 11.64
CA LYS A 149 1.33 -6.71 10.37
C LYS A 149 0.36 -6.46 9.20
N PRO A 150 0.64 -5.47 8.34
CA PRO A 150 -0.10 -5.28 7.09
C PRO A 150 0.07 -6.46 6.13
N ARG A 151 -1.02 -6.88 5.49
CA ARG A 151 -1.00 -7.86 4.40
C ARG A 151 -1.87 -7.42 3.23
N PHE A 152 -1.40 -7.69 2.02
CA PHE A 152 -2.25 -7.62 0.83
C PHE A 152 -3.08 -8.88 0.74
N ILE A 153 -4.39 -8.70 0.59
CA ILE A 153 -5.37 -9.79 0.54
C ILE A 153 -6.03 -9.96 -0.82
N GLN A 154 -5.96 -8.92 -1.67
CA GLN A 154 -6.54 -8.95 -3.00
C GLN A 154 -5.85 -7.96 -3.92
N ILE A 155 -5.55 -8.37 -5.15
CA ILE A 155 -5.06 -7.47 -6.22
C ILE A 155 -5.82 -7.79 -7.50
N LYS A 156 -6.37 -6.78 -8.17
CA LYS A 156 -7.20 -6.94 -9.38
C LYS A 156 -8.34 -7.96 -9.20
N GLY A 157 -8.90 -8.05 -8.00
CA GLY A 157 -9.95 -9.03 -7.69
C GLY A 157 -9.46 -10.46 -7.44
N ILE A 158 -8.17 -10.74 -7.60
CA ILE A 158 -7.56 -12.04 -7.30
C ILE A 158 -7.13 -12.04 -5.83
N ASN A 159 -7.63 -13.02 -5.06
CA ASN A 159 -7.28 -13.18 -3.65
C ASN A 159 -5.84 -13.68 -3.50
N ILE A 160 -5.14 -13.12 -2.53
CA ILE A 160 -3.74 -13.43 -2.18
C ILE A 160 -3.56 -13.30 -0.66
N ASP A 161 -2.43 -13.75 -0.13
CA ASP A 161 -1.98 -13.44 1.23
C ASP A 161 -0.48 -13.11 1.15
N ALA A 162 -0.16 -11.83 1.05
CA ALA A 162 1.21 -11.35 0.90
C ALA A 162 1.56 -10.35 2.01
N GLU A 163 2.58 -10.67 2.80
CA GLU A 163 3.23 -9.72 3.69
C GLU A 163 3.92 -8.62 2.86
N VAL A 164 3.91 -7.38 3.37
CA VAL A 164 4.57 -6.26 2.69
C VAL A 164 6.05 -6.23 3.06
N GLY A 165 6.92 -6.59 2.11
CA GLY A 165 8.36 -6.54 2.24
C GLY A 165 8.99 -5.29 1.62
N ALA A 166 10.22 -4.96 2.01
CA ALA A 166 10.93 -3.79 1.49
C ALA A 166 11.18 -3.87 -0.02
N HIS A 167 11.59 -5.04 -0.50
CA HIS A 167 11.83 -5.32 -1.92
C HIS A 167 10.88 -6.42 -2.37
N MET A 168 10.03 -6.11 -3.33
CA MET A 168 9.06 -7.06 -3.84
C MET A 168 9.11 -7.14 -5.35
N LEU A 169 8.74 -8.30 -5.91
CA LEU A 169 8.55 -8.48 -7.33
C LEU A 169 7.09 -8.86 -7.59
N TYR A 170 6.39 -8.03 -8.35
CA TYR A 170 5.04 -8.31 -8.82
C TYR A 170 5.08 -8.80 -10.26
N THR A 171 4.43 -9.94 -10.52
CA THR A 171 4.24 -10.44 -11.89
C THR A 171 2.80 -10.80 -12.17
N THR A 172 2.42 -10.73 -13.45
CA THR A 172 1.19 -11.37 -13.96
C THR A 172 1.55 -12.39 -15.03
N ASN A 173 0.84 -13.51 -15.04
CA ASN A 173 1.03 -14.61 -15.98
C ASN A 173 -0.30 -15.36 -16.20
N GLU A 174 -0.35 -16.26 -17.18
CA GLU A 174 -1.37 -17.31 -17.21
C GLU A 174 -0.96 -18.45 -16.26
N ASP A 175 -1.93 -19.08 -15.59
CA ASP A 175 -1.69 -20.19 -14.65
C ASP A 175 -1.36 -21.49 -15.40
N VAL A 176 -0.12 -21.60 -15.87
CA VAL A 176 0.41 -22.74 -16.63
C VAL A 176 1.61 -23.39 -15.93
N PRO A 177 1.91 -24.67 -16.19
CA PRO A 177 3.09 -25.32 -15.64
C PRO A 177 4.38 -24.58 -16.00
N GLY A 178 5.31 -24.48 -15.03
CA GLY A 178 6.64 -23.90 -15.23
C GLY A 178 6.82 -22.46 -14.73
N ILE A 179 5.74 -21.73 -14.42
CA ILE A 179 5.82 -20.34 -13.92
C ILE A 179 6.66 -20.24 -12.64
N ILE A 180 6.30 -21.03 -11.62
CA ILE A 180 6.98 -21.01 -10.31
C ILE A 180 8.45 -21.41 -10.46
N GLY A 181 8.71 -22.48 -11.24
CA GLY A 181 10.07 -22.96 -11.50
C GLY A 181 10.92 -21.91 -12.20
N THR A 182 10.35 -21.19 -13.15
CA THR A 182 11.04 -20.11 -13.89
C THR A 182 11.37 -18.94 -12.96
N LEU A 183 10.43 -18.49 -12.11
CA LEU A 183 10.68 -17.44 -11.12
C LEU A 183 11.79 -17.85 -10.14
N GLY A 184 11.67 -19.03 -9.51
CA GLY A 184 12.64 -19.51 -8.54
C GLY A 184 14.03 -19.70 -9.13
N MET A 185 14.13 -20.28 -10.34
CA MET A 185 15.41 -20.49 -11.01
C MET A 185 16.06 -19.16 -11.42
N THR A 186 15.28 -18.21 -11.93
CA THR A 186 15.82 -16.91 -12.35
C THR A 186 16.33 -16.10 -11.17
N MET A 187 15.60 -16.09 -10.04
CA MET A 187 16.07 -15.45 -8.81
C MET A 187 17.31 -16.13 -8.24
N GLY A 188 17.30 -17.47 -8.15
CA GLY A 188 18.44 -18.23 -7.62
C GLY A 188 19.72 -18.06 -8.45
N GLN A 189 19.61 -18.04 -9.78
CA GLN A 189 20.75 -17.76 -10.68
C GLN A 189 21.29 -16.33 -10.54
N ALA A 190 20.44 -15.40 -10.12
CA ALA A 190 20.83 -14.03 -9.84
C ALA A 190 21.36 -13.83 -8.40
N GLY A 191 21.38 -14.90 -7.58
CA GLY A 191 21.77 -14.81 -6.17
C GLY A 191 20.74 -14.11 -5.28
N VAL A 192 19.52 -13.89 -5.76
CA VAL A 192 18.46 -13.19 -5.02
C VAL A 192 17.66 -14.19 -4.20
N ASN A 193 17.68 -14.05 -2.87
CA ASN A 193 16.88 -14.88 -1.98
C ASN A 193 15.41 -14.45 -1.95
N ILE A 194 14.50 -15.42 -1.84
CA ILE A 194 13.05 -15.20 -1.75
C ILE A 194 12.61 -15.49 -0.31
N ALA A 195 12.27 -14.45 0.43
CA ALA A 195 11.78 -14.56 1.81
C ALA A 195 10.32 -15.02 1.88
N ASN A 196 9.50 -14.60 0.91
CA ASN A 196 8.11 -15.03 0.79
C ASN A 196 7.69 -15.11 -0.68
N PHE A 197 6.87 -16.11 -1.01
CA PHE A 197 6.34 -16.33 -2.36
C PHE A 197 4.84 -16.57 -2.25
N THR A 198 4.05 -15.59 -2.69
CA THR A 198 2.59 -15.68 -2.74
C THR A 198 2.11 -15.75 -4.18
N LEU A 199 1.10 -16.60 -4.41
CA LEU A 199 0.39 -16.73 -5.68
C LEU A 199 -1.11 -16.54 -5.47
N GLY A 200 -1.74 -15.92 -6.45
CA GLY A 200 -3.19 -15.89 -6.60
C GLY A 200 -3.56 -16.17 -8.03
N ARG A 201 -4.70 -16.82 -8.25
CA ARG A 201 -5.27 -17.03 -9.58
C ARG A 201 -6.75 -16.73 -9.58
N ALA A 202 -7.25 -16.14 -10.66
CA ALA A 202 -8.67 -15.88 -10.84
C ALA A 202 -9.47 -17.19 -10.99
N ALA A 203 -8.93 -18.10 -11.78
CA ALA A 203 -9.46 -19.45 -12.01
C ALA A 203 -8.30 -20.38 -12.42
N ALA A 204 -8.52 -21.69 -12.38
CA ALA A 204 -7.54 -22.66 -12.90
C ALA A 204 -7.28 -22.41 -14.41
N GLY A 205 -6.01 -22.25 -14.78
CA GLY A 205 -5.62 -21.91 -16.16
C GLY A 205 -5.93 -20.47 -16.60
N GLY A 206 -6.43 -19.63 -15.69
CA GLY A 206 -6.74 -18.23 -15.97
C GLY A 206 -5.59 -17.28 -15.63
N GLU A 207 -5.92 -16.01 -15.47
CA GLU A 207 -4.96 -15.00 -15.01
C GLU A 207 -4.48 -15.30 -13.59
N ALA A 208 -3.17 -15.19 -13.40
CA ALA A 208 -2.50 -15.36 -12.13
C ALA A 208 -1.57 -14.18 -11.83
N ILE A 209 -1.35 -13.98 -10.53
CA ILE A 209 -0.45 -13.00 -9.94
C ILE A 209 0.55 -13.76 -9.09
N ALA A 210 1.83 -13.40 -9.23
CA ALA A 210 2.86 -13.76 -8.25
C ALA A 210 3.39 -12.51 -7.57
N ILE A 211 3.61 -12.63 -6.27
CA ILE A 211 4.26 -11.61 -5.44
C ILE A 211 5.36 -12.28 -4.66
N LEU A 212 6.59 -11.82 -4.89
CA LEU A 212 7.75 -12.27 -4.14
C LEU A 212 8.17 -11.15 -3.21
N TYR A 213 8.43 -11.48 -1.95
CA TYR A 213 9.26 -10.66 -1.07
C TYR A 213 10.68 -11.23 -1.16
N VAL A 214 11.63 -10.39 -1.60
CA VAL A 214 13.03 -10.72 -1.74
C VAL A 214 13.89 -9.90 -0.78
N ASP A 215 15.05 -10.43 -0.40
CA ASP A 215 15.94 -9.77 0.56
C ASP A 215 16.67 -8.55 -0.03
N GLU A 216 16.83 -8.52 -1.35
CA GLU A 216 17.59 -7.51 -2.08
C GLU A 216 16.79 -6.94 -3.28
N PRO A 217 17.07 -5.71 -3.74
CA PRO A 217 16.43 -5.16 -4.93
C PRO A 217 16.64 -6.04 -6.17
N VAL A 218 15.54 -6.35 -6.87
CA VAL A 218 15.61 -7.07 -8.15
C VAL A 218 16.13 -6.12 -9.22
N THR A 219 17.24 -6.48 -9.87
CA THR A 219 17.86 -5.66 -10.91
C THR A 219 17.08 -5.70 -12.22
N ASP A 220 17.31 -4.70 -13.08
CA ASP A 220 16.68 -4.62 -14.40
C ASP A 220 17.05 -5.81 -15.29
N ASP A 221 18.27 -6.33 -15.16
CA ASP A 221 18.71 -7.53 -15.90
C ASP A 221 17.90 -8.77 -15.52
N VAL A 222 17.58 -8.94 -14.23
CA VAL A 222 16.75 -10.04 -13.75
C VAL A 222 15.31 -9.87 -14.23
N CYS A 223 14.77 -8.65 -14.17
CA CYS A 223 13.45 -8.35 -14.70
C CYS A 223 13.37 -8.64 -16.21
N LYS A 224 14.40 -8.27 -16.97
CA LYS A 224 14.50 -8.53 -18.40
C LYS A 224 14.57 -10.01 -18.72
N LYS A 225 15.38 -10.79 -17.99
CA LYS A 225 15.43 -12.26 -18.14
C LYS A 225 14.05 -12.89 -17.99
N LEU A 226 13.26 -12.45 -17.01
CA LEU A 226 11.88 -12.92 -16.84
C LEU A 226 10.99 -12.52 -18.02
N GLN A 227 11.05 -11.26 -18.47
CA GLN A 227 10.27 -10.78 -19.62
C GLN A 227 10.60 -11.54 -20.91
N ASP A 228 11.89 -11.81 -21.16
CA ASP A 228 12.39 -12.50 -22.34
C ASP A 228 11.92 -13.97 -22.43
N THR A 229 11.42 -14.55 -21.32
CA THR A 229 10.80 -15.89 -21.36
C THR A 229 9.46 -15.91 -22.10
N GLY A 230 8.79 -14.75 -22.24
CA GLY A 230 7.44 -14.65 -22.79
C GLY A 230 6.33 -15.22 -21.89
N LEU A 231 6.66 -15.70 -20.69
CA LEU A 231 5.69 -16.31 -19.76
C LEU A 231 4.94 -15.28 -18.90
N PHE A 232 5.47 -14.07 -18.76
CA PHE A 232 4.91 -13.03 -17.89
C PHE A 232 4.41 -11.86 -18.72
N GLN A 233 3.15 -11.47 -18.54
CA GLN A 233 2.63 -10.26 -19.20
C GLN A 233 3.07 -8.98 -18.49
N GLN A 234 3.41 -9.07 -17.20
CA GLN A 234 3.96 -7.96 -16.44
C GLN A 234 5.01 -8.47 -15.46
N VAL A 235 6.11 -7.74 -15.36
CA VAL A 235 7.17 -7.91 -14.35
C VAL A 235 7.50 -6.52 -13.83
N LYS A 236 7.25 -6.26 -12.55
CA LYS A 236 7.46 -4.96 -11.92
C LYS A 236 8.16 -5.14 -10.57
N PRO A 237 9.40 -4.63 -10.42
CA PRO A 237 9.99 -4.49 -9.10
C PRO A 237 9.25 -3.40 -8.34
N LEU A 238 9.02 -3.65 -7.06
CA LEU A 238 8.32 -2.78 -6.13
C LEU A 238 9.18 -2.55 -4.90
N VAL A 239 9.13 -1.33 -4.37
CA VAL A 239 9.84 -0.93 -3.16
C VAL A 239 8.86 -0.34 -2.16
N PHE A 240 8.90 -0.82 -0.92
CA PHE A 240 8.07 -0.33 0.17
C PHE A 240 8.93 0.15 1.33
N ASP A 241 8.46 1.22 1.98
CA ASP A 241 9.04 1.74 3.19
C ASP A 241 8.47 1.00 4.40
N VAL A 242 9.17 -0.03 4.87
CA VAL A 242 8.67 -0.97 5.90
C VAL A 242 9.20 -0.67 7.31
N ASN A 243 9.98 0.40 7.48
CA ASN A 243 10.56 0.81 8.76
C ASN A 243 9.57 1.67 9.56
#